data_AF-A0A942DQC5-F1
#
_entry.id   AF-A0A942DQC5-F1
#
_cell.length_a   1.000
_cell.length_b   1.000
_cell.length_c   1.000
_cell.angle_alpha   90.00
_cell.angle_beta   90.00
_cell.angle_gamma   90.00
#
_symmetry.space_group_name_H-M   'P 1'
#
loop_
_entity.id
_entity.type
_entity.pdbx_description
1 polymer ?
#
loop_
_entity_poly.entity_id
_entity_poly.type
_entity_poly.pdbx_seq_one_letter_code
_entity_poly.pdbx_strand_id
1 'polypeptide(L)'
;MNRDIFEGKFKEISGEIKKKWGELTDDEIRKSKGNAQALAGIIQQKFGMEKDEATRNVSEFMREMDRKFSPQQVSDTVNRKVDELKQKIKKT
;
A
#
# COMPACT_ATOMS: atom_id res chain seq x y z
N MET A 1 13.49 -5.05 -1.15
CA MET A 1 12.07 -4.82 -1.46
C MET A 1 11.79 -3.34 -1.27
N ASN A 2 11.23 -2.71 -2.31
CA ASN A 2 11.31 -1.28 -2.65
C ASN A 2 10.86 -0.34 -1.53
N ARG A 3 11.83 0.31 -0.86
CA ARG A 3 11.57 1.49 -0.03
C ARG A 3 11.15 2.68 -0.91
N ASP A 4 11.58 2.69 -2.17
CA ASP A 4 11.44 3.82 -3.11
C ASP A 4 9.97 4.13 -3.49
N ILE A 5 9.09 3.12 -3.49
CA ILE A 5 7.66 3.32 -3.81
C ILE A 5 6.95 4.06 -2.68
N PHE A 6 7.35 3.77 -1.44
CA PHE A 6 6.67 4.31 -0.28
C PHE A 6 7.03 5.78 -0.03
N GLU A 7 8.24 6.21 -0.36
CA GLU A 7 8.60 7.64 -0.40
C GLU A 7 7.90 8.37 -1.56
N GLY A 8 7.88 7.80 -2.77
CA GLY A 8 7.31 8.46 -3.95
C GLY A 8 5.78 8.63 -3.91
N LYS A 9 5.06 7.71 -3.25
CA LYS A 9 3.59 7.72 -3.10
C LYS A 9 3.15 7.92 -1.65
N PHE A 10 3.99 8.56 -0.85
CA PHE A 10 3.78 8.70 0.59
C PHE A 10 2.42 9.35 0.93
N LYS A 11 1.98 10.32 0.12
CA LYS A 11 0.71 11.04 0.33
C LYS A 11 -0.51 10.15 0.10
N GLU A 12 -0.49 9.29 -0.90
CA GLU A 12 -1.56 8.32 -1.16
C GLU A 12 -1.57 7.24 -0.08
N ILE A 13 -0.37 6.77 0.28
CA ILE A 13 -0.23 5.69 1.26
C ILE A 13 -0.59 6.17 2.68
N SER A 14 -0.33 7.43 3.05
CA SER A 14 -0.71 7.97 4.36
C SER A 14 -2.22 7.92 4.59
N GLY A 15 -3.03 8.17 3.56
CA GLY A 15 -4.49 8.00 3.63
C GLY A 15 -4.90 6.55 3.87
N GLU A 16 -4.21 5.59 3.25
CA GLU A 16 -4.47 4.16 3.45
C GLU A 16 -3.99 3.67 4.82
N ILE A 17 -2.88 4.21 5.34
CA ILE A 17 -2.42 3.98 6.72
C ILE A 17 -3.49 4.44 7.71
N LYS A 18 -4.05 5.64 7.52
CA LYS A 18 -5.12 6.16 8.38
C LYS A 18 -6.39 5.30 8.30
N LYS A 19 -6.70 4.72 7.14
CA LYS A 19 -7.82 3.76 7.03
C LYS A 19 -7.56 2.46 7.78
N LYS A 20 -6.34 1.93 7.72
CA LYS A 20 -5.97 0.65 8.34
C LYS A 20 -5.76 0.75 9.86
N TRP A 21 -5.17 1.86 10.31
CA TRP A 21 -4.87 2.13 11.72
C TRP A 21 -5.49 3.46 12.12
N GLY A 22 -6.82 3.53 12.20
CA GLY A 22 -7.61 4.75 12.43
C GLY A 22 -7.24 5.61 13.64
N GLU A 23 -6.49 5.06 14.59
CA GLU A 23 -5.96 5.79 15.76
C GLU A 23 -4.67 6.57 15.49
N LEU A 24 -4.01 6.33 14.35
CA LEU A 24 -2.83 7.07 13.94
C LEU A 24 -3.20 8.45 13.39
N THR A 25 -2.56 9.47 13.94
CA THR A 25 -2.69 10.86 13.49
C THR A 25 -1.83 11.13 12.25
N ASP A 26 -2.19 12.15 11.48
CA ASP A 26 -1.43 12.53 10.29
C ASP A 26 0.02 12.91 10.62
N ASP A 27 0.27 13.46 11.82
CA ASP A 27 1.60 13.81 12.31
C ASP A 27 2.43 12.58 12.66
N GLU A 28 1.85 11.58 13.32
CA GLU A 28 2.51 10.29 13.57
C GLU A 28 2.87 9.61 12.25
N ILE A 29 1.93 9.55 11.29
CA ILE A 29 2.20 8.99 9.96
C ILE A 29 3.33 9.76 9.27
N ARG A 30 3.32 11.10 9.33
CA ARG A 30 4.39 11.95 8.79
C ARG A 30 5.76 11.73 9.44
N LYS A 31 5.82 11.45 10.75
CA LYS A 31 7.08 11.13 11.44
C LYS A 31 7.74 9.87 10.88
N SER A 32 6.97 8.94 10.31
CA SER A 32 7.54 7.78 9.62
C SER A 32 8.32 8.17 8.36
N LYS A 33 8.08 9.35 7.77
CA LYS A 33 8.75 9.89 6.57
C LYS A 33 8.94 8.88 5.44
N GLY A 34 7.96 8.01 5.20
CA GLY A 34 8.15 7.03 4.15
C GLY A 34 8.89 5.74 4.60
N ASN A 35 9.11 5.53 5.89
CA ASN A 35 9.88 4.40 6.40
C ASN A 35 8.98 3.37 7.09
N ALA A 36 8.96 2.15 6.54
CA ALA A 36 8.19 1.03 7.08
C ALA A 36 8.61 0.65 8.52
N GLN A 37 9.91 0.69 8.84
CA GLN A 37 10.40 0.38 10.17
C GLN A 37 10.00 1.46 11.18
N ALA A 38 10.04 2.73 10.78
CA ALA A 38 9.55 3.83 11.60
C ALA A 38 8.04 3.72 11.85
N LEU A 39 7.26 3.39 10.82
CA LEU A 39 5.82 3.14 10.95
C LEU A 39 5.53 1.96 11.91
N ALA A 40 6.29 0.87 11.81
CA ALA A 40 6.15 -0.27 12.72
C ALA A 40 6.45 0.12 14.17
N GLY A 41 7.46 0.95 14.42
CA GLY A 41 7.76 1.47 15.76
C GLY A 41 6.62 2.33 16.33
N ILE A 42 5.98 3.16 15.49
CA ILE A 42 4.82 3.96 15.90
C ILE A 42 3.63 3.06 16.22
N ILE A 43 3.35 2.07 15.38
CA ILE A 43 2.26 1.10 15.61
C ILE A 43 2.50 0.30 16.89
N GLN A 44 3.74 -0.16 17.11
CA GLN A 44 4.15 -0.82 18.33
C GLN A 44 3.84 0.04 19.56
N GLN A 45 4.24 1.32 19.55
CA GLN A 45 4.02 2.23 20.68
C GLN A 45 2.55 2.59 20.88
N LYS A 46 1.79 2.77 19.80
CA LYS A 46 0.39 3.21 19.86
C LYS A 46 -0.56 2.10 20.29
N PHE A 47 -0.40 0.92 19.70
CA PHE A 47 -1.30 -0.21 19.90
C PHE A 47 -0.77 -1.22 20.92
N GLY A 48 0.43 -1.02 21.47
CA GLY A 48 1.05 -1.96 22.40
C GLY A 48 1.36 -3.34 21.79
N MET A 49 1.56 -3.40 20.47
CA MET A 49 1.85 -4.65 19.77
C MET A 49 3.28 -5.14 20.04
N GLU A 50 3.50 -6.44 19.89
CA GLU A 50 4.85 -6.98 19.82
C GLU A 50 5.59 -6.47 18.58
N LYS A 51 6.91 -6.28 18.69
CA LYS A 51 7.74 -5.73 17.60
C LYS A 51 7.59 -6.52 16.30
N ASP A 52 7.59 -7.85 16.42
CA ASP A 52 7.50 -8.75 15.27
C ASP A 52 6.11 -8.69 14.62
N GLU A 53 5.06 -8.56 15.42
CA GLU A 53 3.69 -8.40 14.95
C GLU A 53 3.52 -7.06 14.21
N ALA A 54 3.97 -5.96 14.79
CA ALA A 54 3.94 -4.64 14.16
C ALA A 54 4.72 -4.64 12.83
N THR A 55 5.91 -5.23 12.83
CA THR A 55 6.75 -5.35 11.63
C THR A 55 6.07 -6.19 10.54
N ARG A 56 5.43 -7.31 10.91
CA ARG A 56 4.69 -8.16 9.99
C ARG A 56 3.48 -7.44 9.40
N ASN A 57 2.68 -6.79 10.23
CA ASN A 57 1.50 -6.03 9.81
C ASN A 57 1.87 -4.90 8.83
N VAL A 58 2.95 -4.17 9.12
CA VAL A 58 3.45 -3.14 8.21
C VAL A 58 3.99 -3.75 6.93
N SER A 59 4.79 -4.83 7.00
CA SER A 59 5.33 -5.49 5.81
C SER A 59 4.23 -5.98 4.87
N GLU A 60 3.17 -6.56 5.42
CA GLU A 60 2.00 -7.01 4.65
C GLU A 60 1.26 -5.83 4.01
N PHE A 61 1.07 -4.74 4.77
CA PHE A 61 0.50 -3.51 4.23
C PHE A 61 1.35 -2.94 3.08
N MET A 62 2.69 -2.94 3.20
CA MET A 62 3.57 -2.48 2.13
C MET A 62 3.39 -3.31 0.86
N ARG A 63 3.26 -4.63 0.98
CA ARG A 63 3.01 -5.51 -0.17
C ARG A 63 1.63 -5.27 -0.79
N GLU A 64 0.63 -4.95 0.02
CA GLU A 64 -0.70 -4.57 -0.46
C GLU A 64 -0.65 -3.25 -1.23
N MET A 65 0.02 -2.24 -0.69
CA MET A 65 0.20 -0.94 -1.36
C MET A 65 1.03 -1.08 -2.63
N ASP A 66 2.10 -1.86 -2.61
CA ASP A 66 2.90 -2.17 -3.80
C ASP A 66 2.02 -2.80 -4.89
N ARG A 67 1.17 -3.78 -4.55
CA ARG A 67 0.21 -4.36 -5.51
C ARG A 67 -0.82 -3.35 -6.02
N LYS A 68 -1.39 -2.53 -5.13
CA LYS A 68 -2.42 -1.54 -5.44
C LYS A 68 -1.88 -0.38 -6.30
N PHE A 69 -0.61 -0.03 -6.12
CA PHE A 69 0.04 1.09 -6.79
C PHE A 69 1.08 0.67 -7.84
N SER A 70 1.27 -0.64 -8.09
CA SER A 70 2.13 -1.16 -9.15
C SER A 70 1.48 -0.94 -10.52
N PRO A 71 2.24 -0.47 -11.53
CA PRO A 71 1.75 -0.30 -12.91
C PRO A 71 1.19 -1.59 -13.55
N GLN A 72 1.53 -2.77 -13.04
CA GLN A 72 1.13 -4.05 -13.63
C GLN A 72 -0.39 -4.30 -13.57
N GLN A 73 -1.11 -3.82 -12.55
CA GLN A 73 -2.58 -3.98 -12.51
C GLN A 73 -3.31 -3.17 -13.59
N VAL A 74 -2.76 -2.02 -13.98
CA VAL A 74 -3.31 -1.23 -15.10
C VAL A 74 -3.13 -2.01 -16.39
N SER A 75 -1.95 -2.62 -16.60
CA SER A 75 -1.67 -3.44 -17.77
C SER A 75 -2.58 -4.68 -17.85
N ASP A 76 -2.74 -5.43 -16.75
CA ASP A 76 -3.57 -6.64 -16.73
C ASP A 76 -5.05 -6.32 -16.93
N THR A 77 -5.55 -5.24 -16.33
CA THR A 77 -6.94 -4.80 -16.51
C THR A 77 -7.19 -4.30 -17.92
N VAL A 78 -6.24 -3.55 -18.50
CA VAL A 78 -6.33 -3.05 -19.88
C VAL A 78 -6.27 -4.22 -20.86
N ASN A 79 -5.34 -5.16 -20.69
CA ASN A 79 -5.22 -6.34 -21.55
C ASN A 79 -6.50 -7.18 -21.52
N ARG A 80 -7.08 -7.41 -20.33
CA ARG A 80 -8.33 -8.16 -20.18
C ARG A 80 -9.51 -7.48 -20.89
N LYS A 81 -9.64 -6.14 -20.75
CA LYS A 81 -10.67 -5.36 -21.45
C LYS A 81 -10.47 -5.33 -22.97
N VAL A 82 -9.22 -5.23 -23.43
CA VAL A 82 -8.87 -5.29 -24.85
C VAL A 82 -9.25 -6.65 -25.44
N ASP A 83 -9.02 -7.73 -24.72
CA ASP A 83 -9.39 -9.08 -25.16
C ASP A 83 -10.91 -9.29 -25.19
N GLU A 84 -11.64 -8.77 -24.20
CA GLU A 84 -13.11 -8.77 -24.21
C GLU A 84 -13.69 -8.00 -25.42
N LEU A 85 -13.12 -6.84 -25.74
CA LEU A 85 -13.52 -6.04 -26.90
C LEU A 85 -13.25 -6.77 -28.22
N LYS A 86 -12.06 -7.38 -28.37
CA LYS A 86 -11.72 -8.18 -29.54
C LYS A 86 -12.69 -9.35 -29.74
N GLN A 87 -13.11 -10.02 -28.66
CA GLN A 87 -14.08 -11.11 -28.75
C GLN A 87 -15.48 -10.63 -29.15
N LYS A 88 -15.92 -9.45 -28.69
CA LYS A 88 -17.21 -8.87 -29.08
C LYS A 88 -17.25 -8.48 -30.56
N ILE A 89 -16.16 -7.88 -31.06
CA ILE A 89 -16.04 -7.49 -32.48
C ILE A 89 -16.04 -8.73 -33.39
N LYS A 90 -15.43 -9.84 -32.97
CA LYS A 90 -15.33 -11.07 -33.77
C LYS A 90 -16.63 -11.90 -33.83
N LYS A 91 -17.62 -11.59 -32.98
CA LYS A 91 -18.93 -12.27 -32.91
C LYS A 91 -20.06 -11.50 -33.62
N THR A 92 -19.76 -10.34 -34.20
CA THR A 92 -20.66 -9.53 -35.03
C THR A 92 -20.25 -9.69 -36.48
#